data_AF-A0A316NR88-F1
#
_entry.id   AF-A0A316NR88-F1
#
_cell.length_a   1.000
_cell.length_b   1.000
_cell.length_c   1.000
_cell.angle_alpha   90.00
_cell.angle_beta   90.00
_cell.angle_gamma   90.00
#
_symmetry.space_group_name_H-M   'P 1'
#
loop_
_entity.id
_entity.type
_entity.pdbx_description
1 polymer ?
#
loop_
_entity_poly.entity_id
_entity_poly.type
_entity_poly.pdbx_seq_one_letter_code
_entity_poly.pdbx_strand_id
1 'polypeptide(L)'
;MNETIRINKVKEQKGFTLAEVLITIGIIGIVAAMTLPSLINNQKNKVLQTALKKAYSRHSEALILVKADAGVDNLYDEFRVYQKEDSSKDYYYRAKEFTEMYKSKLNVIGSCKYNKAPRTYTNNKEAIVDIGGVTEPSWFLSDGTCAEILINGGRVGLTVDVNGAGKGPNRFGHDLFLFWVNTKGVLEPLKMSKLYSKEEQDDFTSQGKPVSDGWKGQLGEPCSAKSEQAGNGMGCTWYALNDISPDDSSARYWENLPK
;
A
#
# COMPACT_ATOMS: atom_id res chain seq x y z
N MET A 1 87.85 -37.48 6.45
CA MET A 1 87.34 -36.46 5.51
C MET A 1 85.96 -36.06 6.05
N ASN A 2 85.79 -34.82 6.48
CA ASN A 2 84.66 -34.35 7.29
C ASN A 2 83.36 -34.26 6.49
N GLU A 3 82.30 -34.95 6.93
CA GLU A 3 80.95 -34.69 6.44
C GLU A 3 80.41 -33.39 7.04
N THR A 4 79.99 -32.49 6.15
CA THR A 4 79.41 -31.19 6.53
C THR A 4 77.89 -31.33 6.56
N ILE A 5 77.28 -31.31 7.75
CA ILE A 5 75.82 -31.37 7.91
C ILE A 5 75.21 -30.03 7.49
N ARG A 6 74.40 -30.01 6.42
CA ARG A 6 73.61 -28.84 6.02
C ARG A 6 72.28 -28.82 6.77
N ILE A 7 72.07 -27.80 7.60
CA ILE A 7 70.82 -27.57 8.33
C ILE A 7 69.88 -26.74 7.44
N ASN A 8 68.82 -27.36 6.90
CA ASN A 8 67.79 -26.64 6.16
C ASN A 8 66.86 -25.91 7.14
N LYS A 9 66.78 -24.58 7.05
CA LYS A 9 65.90 -23.75 7.87
C LYS A 9 64.45 -23.93 7.37
N VAL A 10 63.63 -24.69 8.09
CA VAL A 10 62.20 -24.84 7.78
C VAL A 10 61.51 -23.49 7.98
N LYS A 11 60.91 -22.96 6.91
CA LYS A 11 60.13 -21.72 6.96
C LYS A 11 58.75 -22.07 7.51
N GLU A 12 58.45 -21.67 8.75
CA GLU A 12 57.11 -21.86 9.34
C GLU A 12 56.06 -21.19 8.46
N GLN A 13 55.19 -21.99 7.83
CA GLN A 13 54.01 -21.46 7.15
C GLN A 13 52.94 -21.25 8.21
N LYS A 14 52.63 -19.98 8.51
CA LYS A 14 51.51 -19.63 9.37
C LYS A 14 50.22 -19.87 8.60
N GLY A 15 49.49 -20.91 8.96
CA GLY A 15 48.15 -21.23 8.44
C GLY A 15 47.13 -21.24 9.57
N PHE A 16 45.88 -20.97 9.25
CA PHE A 16 44.78 -21.12 10.21
C PHE A 16 44.54 -22.60 10.51
N THR A 17 44.31 -22.92 11.78
CA THR A 17 43.84 -24.24 12.19
C THR A 17 42.42 -24.48 11.70
N LEU A 18 42.05 -25.75 11.53
CA LEU A 18 40.66 -26.12 11.20
C LEU A 18 39.67 -25.58 12.25
N ALA A 19 40.06 -25.57 13.53
CA ALA A 19 39.25 -25.03 14.61
C ALA A 19 39.00 -23.52 14.46
N GLU A 20 40.03 -22.73 14.14
CA GLU A 20 39.88 -21.29 13.89
C GLU A 20 38.95 -21.00 12.71
N VAL A 21 39.06 -21.76 11.62
CA VAL A 21 38.17 -21.61 10.46
C VAL A 21 36.73 -21.99 10.80
N LEU A 22 36.51 -23.08 11.55
CA LEU A 22 35.17 -23.50 11.94
C LEU A 22 34.49 -22.53 12.91
N ILE A 23 35.23 -22.00 13.88
CA ILE A 23 34.70 -21.00 14.83
C ILE A 23 34.35 -19.71 14.08
N THR A 24 35.21 -19.25 13.16
CA THR A 24 34.95 -18.02 12.39
C THR A 24 33.75 -18.16 11.46
N ILE A 25 33.63 -19.26 10.71
CA ILE A 25 32.46 -19.55 9.87
C ILE A 25 31.20 -19.69 10.74
N GLY A 26 31.30 -20.34 11.91
CA GLY A 26 30.19 -20.47 12.85
C GLY A 26 29.67 -19.12 13.35
N ILE A 27 30.57 -18.21 13.75
CA ILE A 27 30.21 -16.86 14.20
C ILE A 27 29.57 -16.06 13.06
N ILE A 28 30.20 -16.05 11.88
CA ILE A 28 29.66 -15.34 10.70
C ILE A 28 28.28 -15.90 10.31
N GLY A 29 28.10 -17.22 10.38
CA GLY A 29 26.82 -17.88 10.09
C GLY A 29 25.69 -17.43 11.01
N ILE A 30 25.94 -17.38 12.33
CA ILE A 30 24.95 -16.92 13.32
C ILE A 30 24.61 -15.45 13.09
N VAL A 31 25.61 -14.60 12.92
CA VAL A 31 25.41 -13.16 12.71
C VAL A 31 24.63 -12.90 11.42
N ALA A 32 24.98 -13.58 10.32
CA ALA A 32 24.28 -13.46 9.05
C ALA A 32 22.83 -13.93 9.16
N ALA A 33 22.56 -15.04 9.85
CA ALA A 33 21.21 -15.57 10.04
C ALA A 33 20.29 -14.60 10.80
N MET A 34 20.83 -13.86 11.77
CA MET A 34 20.06 -12.87 12.55
C MET A 34 19.86 -11.54 11.81
N THR A 35 20.78 -11.17 10.93
CA THR A 35 20.80 -9.83 10.29
C THR A 35 20.15 -9.79 8.91
N LEU A 36 20.32 -10.83 8.08
CA LEU A 36 19.82 -10.86 6.71
C LEU A 36 18.29 -10.70 6.60
N PRO A 37 17.45 -11.37 7.43
CA PRO A 37 16.00 -11.20 7.35
C PRO A 37 15.56 -9.76 7.62
N SER A 38 16.17 -9.11 8.61
CA SER A 38 15.89 -7.71 8.97
C SER A 38 16.29 -6.75 7.84
N LEU A 39 17.50 -6.92 7.30
CA LEU A 39 18.00 -6.09 6.19
C LEU A 39 17.12 -6.21 4.94
N ILE A 40 16.74 -7.44 4.56
CA ILE A 40 15.89 -7.71 3.40
C ILE A 40 14.51 -7.06 3.59
N ASN A 41 13.91 -7.17 4.77
CA ASN A 41 12.61 -6.56 5.04
C ASN A 41 12.67 -5.03 5.01
N ASN A 42 13.71 -4.43 5.62
CA ASN A 42 13.91 -2.98 5.58
C ASN A 42 14.10 -2.47 4.14
N GLN A 43 14.85 -3.21 3.31
CA GLN A 43 15.00 -2.88 1.90
C GLN A 43 13.67 -2.97 1.14
N LYS A 44 12.87 -4.03 1.36
CA LYS A 44 11.53 -4.17 0.75
C LYS A 44 10.63 -3.00 1.13
N ASN A 45 10.57 -2.65 2.41
CA ASN A 45 9.74 -1.55 2.90
C ASN A 45 10.19 -0.21 2.29
N LYS A 46 11.51 -0.01 2.10
CA LYS A 46 12.03 1.19 1.44
C LYS A 46 11.65 1.27 -0.04
N VAL A 47 11.64 0.13 -0.74
CA VAL A 47 11.16 0.05 -2.13
C VAL A 47 9.68 0.40 -2.21
N LEU A 48 8.84 -0.14 -1.32
CA LEU A 48 7.41 0.16 -1.28
C LEU A 48 7.15 1.64 -0.95
N GLN A 49 7.86 2.21 0.02
CA GLN A 49 7.79 3.64 0.34
C GLN A 49 8.09 4.51 -0.88
N THR A 50 9.13 4.15 -1.63
CA THR A 50 9.55 4.90 -2.83
C THR A 50 8.51 4.75 -3.95
N ALA A 51 7.99 3.53 -4.13
CA ALA A 51 6.94 3.25 -5.11
C ALA A 51 5.64 4.01 -4.80
N LEU A 52 5.24 4.10 -3.53
CA LEU A 52 4.09 4.89 -3.09
C LEU A 52 4.26 6.39 -3.39
N LYS A 53 5.42 6.97 -3.09
CA LYS A 53 5.71 8.38 -3.41
C LYS A 53 5.65 8.63 -4.91
N LYS A 54 6.22 7.73 -5.72
CA LYS A 54 6.14 7.79 -7.17
C LYS A 54 4.70 7.72 -7.67
N ALA A 55 3.90 6.78 -7.15
CA ALA A 55 2.50 6.65 -7.48
C ALA A 55 1.73 7.94 -7.17
N TYR A 56 1.92 8.50 -5.98
CA TYR A 56 1.27 9.76 -5.58
C TYR A 56 1.57 10.90 -6.56
N SER A 57 2.84 11.10 -6.94
CA SER A 57 3.22 12.13 -7.91
C SER A 57 2.58 11.92 -9.29
N ARG A 58 2.67 10.69 -9.82
CA ARG A 58 2.13 10.34 -11.14
C ARG A 58 0.60 10.52 -11.20
N HIS A 59 -0.10 10.04 -10.18
CA HIS A 59 -1.56 10.13 -10.16
C HIS A 59 -2.05 11.56 -9.89
N SER A 60 -1.29 12.37 -9.15
CA SER A 60 -1.55 13.81 -9.01
C SER A 60 -1.41 14.55 -10.35
N GLU A 61 -0.35 14.26 -11.10
CA GLU A 61 -0.13 14.82 -12.44
C GLU A 61 -1.25 14.39 -13.42
N ALA A 62 -1.65 13.12 -13.40
CA ALA A 62 -2.75 12.63 -14.22
C ALA A 62 -4.06 13.39 -13.95
N LEU A 63 -4.40 13.69 -12.69
CA LEU A 63 -5.58 14.51 -12.39
C LEU A 63 -5.46 15.94 -12.92
N ILE A 64 -4.28 16.56 -12.86
CA ILE A 64 -4.06 17.90 -13.43
C ILE A 64 -4.30 17.88 -14.94
N LEU A 65 -3.83 16.85 -15.64
CA LEU A 65 -4.06 16.69 -17.08
C LEU A 65 -5.54 16.45 -17.40
N VAL A 66 -6.25 15.63 -16.62
CA VAL A 66 -7.71 15.45 -16.79
C VAL A 66 -8.45 16.76 -16.59
N LYS A 67 -8.08 17.53 -15.57
CA LYS A 67 -8.68 18.85 -15.30
C LYS A 67 -8.51 19.79 -16.49
N ALA A 68 -7.31 19.84 -17.08
CA ALA A 68 -7.02 20.66 -18.24
C ALA A 68 -7.82 20.22 -19.48
N ASP A 69 -7.85 18.91 -19.77
CA ASP A 69 -8.56 18.36 -20.94
C ASP A 69 -10.08 18.50 -20.84
N ALA A 70 -10.64 18.29 -19.65
CA ALA A 70 -12.06 18.46 -19.40
C ALA A 70 -12.49 19.94 -19.38
N GLY A 71 -11.53 20.88 -19.28
CA GLY A 71 -11.81 22.31 -19.23
C GLY A 71 -12.60 22.72 -17.96
N VAL A 72 -12.39 22.01 -16.85
CA VAL A 72 -13.14 22.22 -15.61
C VAL A 72 -12.27 22.80 -14.49
N ASP A 73 -12.89 23.57 -13.60
CA ASP A 73 -12.19 24.12 -12.44
C ASP A 73 -12.04 23.09 -11.30
N ASN A 74 -13.02 22.19 -11.16
CA ASN A 74 -13.04 21.23 -10.05
C ASN A 74 -13.55 19.85 -10.50
N LEU A 75 -12.64 18.87 -10.55
CA LEU A 75 -12.99 17.48 -10.87
C LEU A 75 -14.01 16.87 -9.90
N TYR A 76 -13.97 17.29 -8.62
CA TYR A 76 -14.82 16.71 -7.59
C TYR A 76 -16.28 17.09 -7.79
N ASP A 77 -16.57 18.36 -8.06
CA ASP A 77 -17.94 18.84 -8.21
C ASP A 77 -18.53 18.41 -9.56
N GLU A 78 -17.72 18.40 -10.61
CA GLU A 78 -18.17 18.17 -11.98
C GLU A 78 -18.53 16.72 -12.30
N PHE A 79 -17.76 15.77 -11.77
CA PHE A 79 -17.94 14.34 -12.09
C PHE A 79 -18.77 13.59 -11.04
N ARG A 80 -18.94 14.16 -9.84
CA ARG A 80 -19.71 13.56 -8.74
C ARG A 80 -21.16 14.06 -8.71
N VAL A 81 -21.71 14.43 -9.87
CA VAL A 81 -23.12 14.82 -9.97
C VAL A 81 -23.97 13.55 -10.01
N TYR A 82 -24.79 13.40 -8.98
CA TYR A 82 -25.66 12.25 -8.78
C TYR A 82 -27.04 12.51 -9.40
N GLN A 83 -27.47 11.66 -10.32
CA GLN A 83 -28.82 11.73 -10.88
C GLN A 83 -29.66 10.57 -10.34
N LYS A 84 -30.88 10.90 -9.91
CA LYS A 84 -31.91 9.91 -9.58
C LYS A 84 -32.83 9.78 -10.78
N GLU A 85 -32.89 8.60 -11.37
CA GLU A 85 -33.83 8.27 -12.43
C GLU A 85 -34.88 7.29 -11.86
N ASP A 86 -36.15 7.43 -12.26
CA ASP A 86 -37.28 6.61 -11.76
C ASP A 86 -37.13 5.08 -12.03
N SER A 87 -36.10 4.68 -12.78
CA SER A 87 -35.82 3.29 -13.17
C SER A 87 -34.49 2.78 -12.64
N SER A 88 -34.39 2.55 -11.32
CA SER A 88 -33.48 1.60 -10.67
C SER A 88 -31.97 1.71 -10.92
N LYS A 89 -31.49 2.73 -11.62
CA LYS A 89 -30.06 3.01 -11.81
C LYS A 89 -29.81 4.39 -11.24
N ASP A 90 -29.49 4.42 -9.96
CA ASP A 90 -28.83 5.56 -9.36
C ASP A 90 -27.38 5.56 -9.86
N TYR A 91 -26.94 6.61 -10.56
CA TYR A 91 -25.57 6.66 -11.08
C TYR A 91 -24.99 8.06 -11.17
N TYR A 92 -23.65 8.13 -11.10
CA TYR A 92 -22.88 9.32 -11.43
C TYR A 92 -22.75 9.40 -12.94
N TYR A 93 -23.52 10.30 -13.57
CA TYR A 93 -23.74 10.26 -15.01
C TYR A 93 -22.45 10.41 -15.86
N ARG A 94 -21.46 11.15 -15.33
CA ARG A 94 -20.14 11.36 -15.98
C ARG A 94 -19.04 10.47 -15.42
N ALA A 95 -19.33 9.51 -14.54
CA ALA A 95 -18.28 8.67 -13.96
C ALA A 95 -17.50 7.89 -15.04
N LYS A 96 -18.20 7.38 -16.06
CA LYS A 96 -17.54 6.67 -17.17
C LYS A 96 -16.61 7.59 -17.97
N GLU A 97 -17.09 8.78 -18.32
CA GLU A 97 -16.32 9.82 -19.02
C GLU A 97 -15.05 10.16 -18.23
N PHE A 98 -15.20 10.43 -16.92
CA PHE A 98 -14.09 10.71 -16.01
C PHE A 98 -13.06 9.58 -15.98
N THR A 99 -13.53 8.35 -15.75
CA THR A 99 -12.67 7.16 -15.67
C THR A 99 -11.92 6.93 -16.98
N GLU A 100 -12.56 7.13 -18.14
CA GLU A 100 -11.92 7.00 -19.45
C GLU A 100 -10.88 8.10 -19.71
N MET A 101 -11.20 9.37 -19.40
CA MET A 101 -10.24 10.47 -19.49
C MET A 101 -9.05 10.23 -18.59
N TYR A 102 -9.27 9.84 -17.33
CA TYR A 102 -8.20 9.55 -16.39
C TYR A 102 -7.34 8.38 -16.85
N LYS A 103 -7.97 7.29 -17.30
CA LYS A 103 -7.27 6.13 -17.84
C LYS A 103 -6.42 6.49 -19.05
N SER A 104 -6.85 7.44 -19.90
CA SER A 104 -6.07 7.91 -21.05
C SER A 104 -4.77 8.66 -20.65
N LYS A 105 -4.70 9.21 -19.43
CA LYS A 105 -3.49 9.86 -18.89
C LYS A 105 -2.52 8.86 -18.27
N LEU A 106 -2.90 7.59 -18.23
CA LEU A 106 -2.10 6.51 -17.68
C LEU A 106 -1.72 5.54 -18.80
N ASN A 107 -0.45 5.17 -18.86
CA ASN A 107 0.05 4.09 -19.71
C ASN A 107 -0.43 2.72 -19.20
N VAL A 108 -1.73 2.43 -19.38
CA VAL A 108 -2.35 1.14 -19.05
C VAL A 108 -2.05 0.14 -20.16
N ILE A 109 -1.37 -0.95 -19.80
CA ILE A 109 -0.88 -1.98 -20.73
C ILE A 109 -1.61 -3.31 -20.58
N GLY A 110 -2.55 -3.42 -19.64
CA GLY A 110 -3.34 -4.62 -19.43
C GLY A 110 -4.22 -4.55 -18.19
N SER A 111 -4.50 -5.72 -17.63
CA SER A 111 -5.33 -5.86 -16.43
C SER A 111 -4.61 -6.63 -15.33
N CYS A 112 -4.76 -6.16 -14.10
CA CYS A 112 -4.31 -6.85 -12.90
C CYS A 112 -5.29 -7.94 -12.50
N LYS A 113 -4.76 -9.04 -11.96
CA LYS A 113 -5.56 -10.18 -11.49
C LYS A 113 -5.02 -10.62 -10.14
N TYR A 114 -5.90 -10.61 -9.14
CA TYR A 114 -5.60 -11.08 -7.79
C TYR A 114 -6.04 -12.54 -7.68
N ASN A 115 -5.10 -13.44 -7.38
CA ASN A 115 -5.41 -14.87 -7.18
C ASN A 115 -6.04 -15.14 -5.81
N LYS A 116 -5.86 -14.21 -4.88
CA LYS A 116 -6.43 -14.22 -3.53
C LYS A 116 -6.86 -12.79 -3.21
N ALA A 117 -7.97 -12.66 -2.50
CA ALA A 117 -8.44 -11.37 -2.04
C ALA A 117 -7.33 -10.66 -1.23
N PRO A 118 -7.11 -9.36 -1.48
CA PRO A 118 -6.27 -8.53 -0.65
C PRO A 118 -6.64 -8.61 0.83
N ARG A 119 -5.64 -8.43 1.68
CA ARG A 119 -5.77 -8.60 3.13
C ARG A 119 -5.73 -7.25 3.84
N THR A 120 -6.29 -7.20 5.06
CA THR A 120 -6.25 -6.02 5.91
C THR A 120 -4.83 -5.65 6.33
N TYR A 121 -4.66 -4.46 6.88
CA TYR A 121 -3.40 -3.95 7.43
C TYR A 121 -2.72 -4.91 8.42
N THR A 122 -3.51 -5.66 9.19
CA THR A 122 -3.05 -6.66 10.18
C THR A 122 -3.12 -8.10 9.67
N ASN A 123 -3.48 -8.33 8.40
CA ASN A 123 -3.62 -9.66 7.77
C ASN A 123 -4.61 -10.62 8.45
N ASN A 124 -5.46 -10.13 9.35
CA ASN A 124 -6.40 -10.98 10.09
C ASN A 124 -7.62 -11.41 9.26
N LYS A 125 -8.00 -10.67 8.22
CA LYS A 125 -9.12 -11.00 7.32
C LYS A 125 -8.92 -10.44 5.91
N GLU A 126 -9.83 -10.82 5.01
CA GLU A 126 -9.93 -10.24 3.68
C GLU A 126 -10.38 -8.78 3.82
N ALA A 127 -9.75 -7.90 3.05
CA ALA A 127 -10.07 -6.49 3.07
C ALA A 127 -11.35 -6.21 2.29
N ILE A 128 -12.14 -5.26 2.79
CA ILE A 128 -13.31 -4.73 2.09
C ILE A 128 -13.10 -3.24 1.92
N VAL A 129 -12.99 -2.80 0.66
CA VAL A 129 -13.03 -1.40 0.26
C VAL A 129 -14.07 -1.25 -0.84
N ASP A 130 -15.22 -0.69 -0.48
CA ASP A 130 -16.35 -0.48 -1.41
C ASP A 130 -16.86 0.98 -1.42
N ILE A 131 -16.39 1.85 -0.51
CA ILE A 131 -16.73 3.28 -0.48
C ILE A 131 -15.53 4.10 -0.95
N GLY A 132 -15.67 4.77 -2.09
CA GLY A 132 -14.62 5.65 -2.62
C GLY A 132 -13.30 4.90 -2.88
N GLY A 133 -13.38 3.69 -3.42
CA GLY A 133 -12.24 2.85 -3.76
C GLY A 133 -12.69 1.47 -4.24
N VAL A 134 -11.71 0.60 -4.50
CA VAL A 134 -11.93 -0.81 -4.80
C VAL A 134 -11.00 -1.66 -3.95
N THR A 135 -11.41 -2.89 -3.62
CA THR A 135 -10.50 -3.86 -2.99
C THR A 135 -9.39 -4.28 -3.96
N GLU A 136 -9.72 -4.48 -5.23
CA GLU A 136 -8.83 -5.06 -6.25
C GLU A 136 -8.72 -4.15 -7.48
N PRO A 137 -7.71 -3.26 -7.56
CA PRO A 137 -7.55 -2.37 -8.69
C PRO A 137 -7.21 -3.15 -9.97
N SER A 138 -7.99 -2.92 -11.04
CA SER A 138 -7.94 -3.76 -12.24
C SER A 138 -6.98 -3.30 -13.32
N TRP A 139 -6.51 -2.04 -13.35
CA TRP A 139 -5.66 -1.58 -14.46
C TRP A 139 -4.20 -1.88 -14.19
N PHE A 140 -3.52 -2.50 -15.16
CA PHE A 140 -2.07 -2.77 -15.09
C PHE A 140 -1.29 -1.71 -15.85
N LEU A 141 -0.42 -0.98 -15.16
CA LEU A 141 0.34 0.14 -15.71
C LEU A 141 1.75 -0.30 -16.10
N SER A 142 2.34 0.39 -17.07
CA SER A 142 3.66 0.04 -17.65
C SER A 142 4.84 0.03 -16.66
N ASP A 143 4.69 0.61 -15.47
CA ASP A 143 5.69 0.58 -14.41
C ASP A 143 5.49 -0.55 -13.38
N GLY A 144 4.54 -1.44 -13.65
CA GLY A 144 4.26 -2.62 -12.81
C GLY A 144 3.26 -2.37 -11.68
N THR A 145 2.69 -1.17 -11.59
CA THR A 145 1.65 -0.84 -10.60
C THR A 145 0.27 -1.30 -11.08
N CYS A 146 -0.63 -1.61 -10.14
CA CYS A 146 -2.06 -1.72 -10.43
C CYS A 146 -2.78 -0.48 -9.89
N ALA A 147 -3.72 0.08 -10.64
CA ALA A 147 -4.50 1.21 -10.16
C ALA A 147 -5.92 1.18 -10.68
N GLU A 148 -6.84 1.83 -9.97
CA GLU A 148 -8.20 2.05 -10.43
C GLU A 148 -8.78 3.29 -9.76
N ILE A 149 -9.38 4.17 -10.57
CA ILE A 149 -10.16 5.31 -10.08
C ILE A 149 -11.63 5.14 -10.44
N LEU A 150 -12.51 5.36 -9.47
CA LEU A 150 -13.96 5.31 -9.66
C LEU A 150 -14.69 6.37 -8.83
N ILE A 151 -15.99 6.50 -9.10
CA ILE A 151 -16.89 7.35 -8.31
C ILE A 151 -17.95 6.44 -7.66
N ASN A 152 -17.93 6.38 -6.31
CA ASN A 152 -18.90 5.62 -5.53
C ASN A 152 -19.09 6.28 -4.14
N GLY A 153 -20.28 6.16 -3.56
CA GLY A 153 -20.55 6.62 -2.18
C GLY A 153 -20.33 8.12 -1.97
N GLY A 154 -20.46 8.93 -3.02
CA GLY A 154 -20.22 10.37 -2.98
C GLY A 154 -18.73 10.72 -2.94
N ARG A 155 -17.85 9.80 -3.36
CA ARG A 155 -16.40 9.96 -3.35
C ARG A 155 -15.83 9.64 -4.73
N VAL A 156 -14.78 10.36 -5.12
CA VAL A 156 -13.91 9.99 -6.24
C VAL A 156 -12.66 9.37 -5.62
N GLY A 157 -12.48 8.07 -5.84
CA GLY A 157 -11.52 7.27 -5.11
C GLY A 157 -10.55 6.53 -6.00
N LEU A 158 -9.27 6.62 -5.68
CA LEU A 158 -8.17 5.95 -6.35
C LEU A 158 -7.59 4.88 -5.42
N THR A 159 -7.57 3.64 -5.88
CA THR A 159 -6.81 2.55 -5.24
C THR A 159 -5.56 2.28 -6.06
N VAL A 160 -4.40 2.17 -5.41
CA VAL A 160 -3.13 1.84 -6.06
C VAL A 160 -2.46 0.70 -5.32
N ASP A 161 -2.13 -0.35 -6.06
CA ASP A 161 -1.15 -1.36 -5.70
C ASP A 161 0.21 -0.98 -6.28
N VAL A 162 1.14 -0.59 -5.41
CA VAL A 162 2.41 0.02 -5.83
C VAL A 162 3.44 -1.00 -6.32
N ASN A 163 3.20 -2.30 -6.12
CA ASN A 163 4.10 -3.37 -6.58
C ASN A 163 3.44 -4.33 -7.59
N GLY A 164 2.10 -4.33 -7.65
CA GLY A 164 1.26 -5.08 -8.55
C GLY A 164 0.73 -6.40 -7.96
N ALA A 165 -0.45 -6.82 -8.44
CA ALA A 165 -1.35 -7.84 -7.88
C ALA A 165 -0.80 -9.25 -7.57
N GLY A 166 0.46 -9.55 -7.89
CA GLY A 166 1.10 -10.85 -7.69
C GLY A 166 2.43 -10.81 -6.96
N LYS A 167 2.94 -9.63 -6.58
CA LYS A 167 4.24 -9.51 -5.90
C LYS A 167 4.14 -9.63 -4.38
N GLY A 168 2.95 -9.39 -3.83
CA GLY A 168 2.69 -9.48 -2.41
C GLY A 168 3.35 -8.35 -1.61
N PRO A 169 2.88 -8.09 -0.37
CA PRO A 169 1.93 -8.90 0.39
C PRO A 169 0.45 -8.81 -0.04
N ASN A 170 0.07 -7.92 -0.96
CA ASN A 170 -1.31 -7.61 -1.34
C ASN A 170 -2.15 -7.27 -0.10
N ARG A 171 -1.69 -6.28 0.65
CA ARG A 171 -2.28 -5.79 1.91
C ARG A 171 -2.50 -4.29 1.85
N PHE A 172 -3.68 -3.86 2.29
CA PHE A 172 -3.95 -2.45 2.50
C PHE A 172 -3.01 -1.86 3.57
N GLY A 173 -2.37 -0.74 3.26
CA GLY A 173 -1.33 -0.11 4.07
C GLY A 173 0.09 -0.66 3.85
N HIS A 174 0.28 -1.75 3.11
CA HIS A 174 1.62 -2.26 2.81
C HIS A 174 2.02 -1.93 1.37
N ASP A 175 1.23 -2.39 0.43
CA ASP A 175 1.40 -2.17 -1.01
C ASP A 175 0.13 -1.64 -1.68
N LEU A 176 -1.04 -1.88 -1.10
CA LEU A 176 -2.30 -1.27 -1.51
C LEU A 176 -2.59 0.01 -0.71
N PHE A 177 -2.82 1.11 -1.41
CA PHE A 177 -3.07 2.43 -0.83
C PHE A 177 -4.27 3.12 -1.48
N LEU A 178 -5.01 3.86 -0.66
CA LEU A 178 -6.20 4.60 -1.09
C LEU A 178 -5.96 6.11 -1.07
N PHE A 179 -6.51 6.80 -2.06
CA PHE A 179 -6.56 8.25 -2.15
C PHE A 179 -7.97 8.69 -2.52
N TRP A 180 -8.38 9.86 -2.07
CA TRP A 180 -9.59 10.53 -2.54
C TRP A 180 -9.23 11.80 -3.27
N VAL A 181 -10.07 12.19 -4.23
CA VAL A 181 -10.06 13.57 -4.71
C VAL A 181 -10.85 14.40 -3.70
N ASN A 182 -10.21 15.40 -3.09
CA ASN A 182 -10.87 16.26 -2.12
C ASN A 182 -11.76 17.31 -2.81
N THR A 183 -12.44 18.14 -2.02
CA THR A 183 -13.33 19.19 -2.51
C THR A 183 -12.63 20.27 -3.35
N LYS A 184 -11.30 20.31 -3.40
CA LYS A 184 -10.54 21.21 -4.27
C LYS A 184 -10.12 20.54 -5.59
N GLY A 185 -10.54 19.31 -5.84
CA GLY A 185 -10.16 18.56 -7.04
C GLY A 185 -8.74 17.99 -6.99
N VAL A 186 -8.13 17.89 -5.80
CA VAL A 186 -6.74 17.45 -5.62
C VAL A 186 -6.68 16.06 -4.99
N LEU A 187 -5.68 15.25 -5.39
CA LEU A 187 -5.42 13.94 -4.80
C LEU A 187 -4.97 14.07 -3.34
N GLU A 188 -5.78 13.54 -2.43
CA GLU A 188 -5.59 13.57 -0.99
C GLU A 188 -5.36 12.13 -0.48
N PRO A 189 -4.24 11.87 0.22
CA PRO A 189 -4.02 10.57 0.83
C PRO A 189 -4.99 10.38 2.01
N LEU A 190 -5.66 9.23 2.06
CA LEU A 190 -6.58 8.94 3.16
C LEU A 190 -5.82 8.85 4.48
N LYS A 191 -6.46 9.39 5.52
CA LYS A 191 -6.01 9.35 6.90
C LYS A 191 -7.17 8.86 7.76
N MET A 192 -6.89 7.93 8.67
CA MET A 192 -7.85 7.49 9.68
C MET A 192 -8.42 8.69 10.44
N SER A 193 -9.74 8.83 10.41
CA SER A 193 -10.46 9.89 11.10
C SER A 193 -10.82 9.47 12.53
N LYS A 194 -11.22 8.21 12.70
CA LYS A 194 -11.53 7.62 14.00
C LYS A 194 -11.37 6.11 13.94
N LEU A 195 -10.82 5.51 15.00
CA LEU A 195 -10.90 4.06 15.19
C LEU A 195 -12.18 3.75 15.97
N TYR A 196 -13.13 3.06 15.33
CA TYR A 196 -14.40 2.72 15.95
C TYR A 196 -14.30 1.40 16.74
N SER A 197 -14.93 1.36 17.92
CA SER A 197 -15.14 0.09 18.63
C SER A 197 -16.15 -0.79 17.89
N LYS A 198 -16.27 -2.06 18.27
CA LYS A 198 -17.25 -2.97 17.66
C LYS A 198 -18.68 -2.52 17.98
N GLU A 199 -18.92 -2.10 19.22
CA GLU A 199 -20.20 -1.57 19.68
C GLU A 199 -20.57 -0.30 18.89
N GLU A 200 -19.62 0.62 18.70
CA GLU A 200 -19.86 1.84 17.91
C GLU A 200 -20.16 1.55 16.43
N GLN A 201 -19.57 0.50 15.85
CA GLN A 201 -19.88 0.05 14.50
C GLN A 201 -21.29 -0.56 14.42
N ASP A 202 -21.65 -1.38 15.41
CA ASP A 202 -22.93 -2.06 15.45
C ASP A 202 -24.10 -1.08 15.57
N ASP A 203 -23.92 -0.04 16.38
CA ASP A 203 -24.89 1.04 16.62
C ASP A 203 -24.90 2.12 15.53
N PHE A 204 -23.97 2.08 14.58
CA PHE A 204 -23.86 3.12 13.54
C PHE A 204 -25.06 3.10 12.60
N THR A 205 -25.68 4.27 12.45
CA THR A 205 -26.76 4.51 11.47
C THR A 205 -26.43 5.71 10.59
N SER A 206 -26.88 5.67 9.34
CA SER A 206 -26.79 6.79 8.41
C SER A 206 -28.19 7.27 8.09
N GLN A 207 -28.48 8.56 8.33
CA GLN A 207 -29.82 9.15 8.14
C GLN A 207 -30.93 8.36 8.88
N GLY A 208 -30.62 7.86 10.07
CA GLY A 208 -31.56 7.08 10.90
C GLY A 208 -31.83 5.66 10.40
N LYS A 209 -31.07 5.16 9.42
CA LYS A 209 -31.19 3.80 8.89
C LYS A 209 -29.92 2.98 9.16
N PRO A 210 -30.06 1.66 9.41
CA PRO A 210 -28.90 0.76 9.45
C PRO A 210 -28.12 0.81 8.13
N VAL A 211 -26.80 0.72 8.24
CA VAL A 211 -25.90 0.60 7.07
C VAL A 211 -25.43 -0.85 6.93
N SER A 212 -24.93 -1.20 5.74
CA SER A 212 -24.41 -2.54 5.45
C SER A 212 -23.15 -2.86 6.27
N ASP A 213 -22.89 -4.15 6.50
CA ASP A 213 -21.68 -4.59 7.20
C ASP A 213 -20.38 -4.16 6.48
N GLY A 214 -20.41 -4.06 5.14
CA GLY A 214 -19.31 -3.51 4.34
C GLY A 214 -19.01 -2.07 4.71
N TRP A 215 -20.04 -1.22 4.84
CA TRP A 215 -19.89 0.16 5.31
C TRP A 215 -19.36 0.19 6.75
N LYS A 216 -19.96 -0.58 7.66
CA LYS A 216 -19.52 -0.66 9.06
C LYS A 216 -18.04 -0.99 9.18
N GLY A 217 -17.58 -1.96 8.39
CA GLY A 217 -16.18 -2.36 8.32
C GLY A 217 -15.23 -1.27 7.82
N GLN A 218 -15.70 -0.17 7.23
CA GLN A 218 -14.87 0.92 6.72
C GLN A 218 -15.01 2.23 7.52
N LEU A 219 -15.83 2.23 8.57
CA LEU A 219 -16.08 3.42 9.39
C LEU A 219 -14.79 4.00 9.95
N GLY A 220 -14.61 5.30 9.74
CA GLY A 220 -13.49 6.07 10.25
C GLY A 220 -12.17 5.84 9.50
N GLU A 221 -12.23 5.17 8.34
CA GLU A 221 -11.07 4.90 7.48
C GLU A 221 -9.94 4.22 8.27
N PRO A 222 -10.17 3.04 8.87
CA PRO A 222 -9.26 2.46 9.85
C PRO A 222 -7.84 2.25 9.31
N CYS A 223 -6.86 2.61 10.13
CA CYS A 223 -5.46 2.25 9.97
C CYS A 223 -4.86 2.08 11.36
N SER A 224 -4.86 0.87 11.88
CA SER A 224 -4.28 0.59 13.21
C SER A 224 -4.01 -0.90 13.37
N ALA A 225 -2.95 -1.23 14.09
CA ALA A 225 -2.67 -2.59 14.54
C ALA A 225 -3.76 -3.15 15.47
N LYS A 226 -4.58 -2.27 16.08
CA LYS A 226 -5.66 -2.60 17.02
C LYS A 226 -7.01 -2.79 16.33
N SER A 227 -7.12 -2.48 15.04
CA SER A 227 -8.39 -2.55 14.31
C SER A 227 -8.66 -3.96 13.77
N GLU A 228 -9.86 -4.46 14.05
CA GLU A 228 -10.40 -5.69 13.46
C GLU A 228 -11.36 -5.42 12.28
N GLN A 229 -11.50 -4.17 11.87
CA GLN A 229 -12.43 -3.79 10.81
C GLN A 229 -11.99 -4.35 9.45
N ALA A 230 -12.94 -4.75 8.59
CA ALA A 230 -12.63 -5.28 7.26
C ALA A 230 -11.99 -4.24 6.32
N GLY A 231 -12.22 -2.95 6.56
CA GLY A 231 -11.56 -1.86 5.85
C GLY A 231 -10.20 -1.47 6.42
N ASN A 232 -9.68 -2.16 7.45
CA ASN A 232 -8.42 -1.80 8.10
C ASN A 232 -7.27 -1.78 7.09
N GLY A 233 -6.64 -0.61 6.94
CA GLY A 233 -5.62 -0.32 5.96
C GLY A 233 -6.00 0.78 4.98
N MET A 234 -7.30 1.05 4.78
CA MET A 234 -7.76 2.07 3.82
C MET A 234 -7.29 3.48 4.20
N GLY A 235 -7.19 3.80 5.49
CA GLY A 235 -6.72 5.10 5.97
C GLY A 235 -5.21 5.20 6.20
N CYS A 236 -4.43 4.23 5.72
CA CYS A 236 -2.99 4.19 6.00
C CYS A 236 -2.14 5.06 5.09
N THR A 237 -2.68 5.54 3.98
CA THR A 237 -1.89 6.22 2.94
C THR A 237 -1.18 7.48 3.46
N TRP A 238 -1.87 8.30 4.26
CA TRP A 238 -1.27 9.50 4.85
C TRP A 238 -0.11 9.14 5.78
N TYR A 239 -0.29 8.12 6.63
CA TYR A 239 0.74 7.65 7.56
C TYR A 239 1.96 7.09 6.82
N ALA A 240 1.73 6.31 5.76
CA ALA A 240 2.78 5.73 4.93
C ALA A 240 3.60 6.78 4.17
N LEU A 241 2.96 7.81 3.62
CA LEU A 241 3.65 8.90 2.92
C LEU A 241 4.49 9.76 3.86
N ASN A 242 3.99 10.01 5.07
CA ASN A 242 4.67 10.82 6.09
C ASN A 242 5.66 10.01 6.95
N ASP A 243 5.68 8.68 6.80
CA ASP A 243 6.51 7.76 7.58
C ASP A 243 6.27 7.85 9.10
N ILE A 244 5.01 7.99 9.51
CA ILE A 244 4.58 8.10 10.91
C ILE A 244 3.66 6.91 11.23
N SER A 245 3.91 6.18 12.31
CA SER A 245 3.03 5.09 12.72
C SER A 245 1.65 5.62 13.17
N PRO A 246 0.55 4.96 12.77
CA PRO A 246 -0.79 5.37 13.20
C PRO A 246 -1.07 5.09 14.68
N ASP A 247 -0.33 4.16 15.29
CA ASP A 247 -0.52 3.73 16.68
C ASP A 247 0.46 4.40 17.67
N ASP A 248 1.55 4.99 17.15
CA ASP A 248 2.58 5.68 17.91
C ASP A 248 3.25 6.75 17.04
N SER A 249 2.96 8.03 17.30
CA SER A 249 3.51 9.16 16.54
C SER A 249 5.03 9.31 16.63
N SER A 250 5.69 8.66 17.60
CA SER A 250 7.15 8.67 17.74
C SER A 250 7.85 7.61 16.89
N ALA A 251 7.09 6.64 16.37
CA ALA A 251 7.59 5.51 15.61
C ALA A 251 7.40 5.71 14.10
N ARG A 252 8.29 5.10 13.30
CA ARG A 252 8.26 5.19 11.84
C ARG A 252 7.33 4.15 11.23
N TYR A 253 6.53 4.56 10.24
CA TYR A 253 5.52 3.69 9.62
C TYR A 253 6.14 2.42 9.04
N TRP A 254 7.15 2.58 8.19
CA TRP A 254 7.74 1.49 7.42
C TRP A 254 8.64 0.57 8.25
N GLU A 255 8.97 0.95 9.49
CA GLU A 255 9.72 0.13 10.44
C GLU A 255 8.79 -0.64 11.40
N ASN A 256 7.53 -0.22 11.51
CA ASN A 256 6.55 -0.74 12.47
C ASN A 256 5.28 -1.29 11.80
N LEU A 257 5.41 -1.76 10.55
CA LEU A 257 4.33 -2.43 9.85
C LEU A 257 3.93 -3.73 10.59
N PRO A 258 2.62 -4.00 10.78
CA PRO A 258 2.15 -5.26 11.31
C PRO A 258 2.62 -6.43 10.44
N LYS A 259 3.06 -7.51 11.08
CA LYS A 259 3.51 -8.70 10.37
C LYS A 259 2.34 -9.43 9.70
#